data_AF-A0A2D9SYG7-F1
#
_entry.id   AF-A0A2D9SYG7-F1
#
_cell.length_a   1.000
_cell.length_b   1.000
_cell.length_c   1.000
_cell.angle_alpha   90.00
_cell.angle_beta   90.00
_cell.angle_gamma   90.00
#
_symmetry.space_group_name_H-M   'P 1'
#
loop_
_entity.id
_entity.type
_entity.pdbx_description
1 polymer ?
#
loop_
_entity_poly.entity_id
_entity_poly.type
_entity_poly.pdbx_seq_one_letter_code
_entity_poly.pdbx_strand_id
1 'polypeptide(L)'
;MCLWMALAVTLACGDDDGSAMDAGTEADAGVDQGAPGWDAGVFPDIGPPPSGCDLLAGTDPVEPGDPAPAPDAFGALAGPGGPRTTFTEAERMVACASLDGGERDRDHHNTVLMLDGYLWMPWAHEGGVGGLSVFDFDDPCAPETVATTVEEEMRETHAAGVATVTGEDGVDRRYMVTTSLTGIMFWDVSDPTAPVMVHDMTLPDVVYPDSYTRVVMSTFWQAPYVYVGASDNGVFIVDASDPTAPELVDQVQPDPDFRVGGVHAIGTLLVILPSEGTRTALMDLSDPANPRRIPGGSFQLSDGTFDFAGRPRIVTAYFSHVNGDRIYYARHLLGGGLVTYDIDSPSEPRFLGFYDSDWRGANGGYVFVKGDRAFVGLSKIGEVIDISDPTTLTRMGRLEMTGDLDTLVPMGNVIVASVDDDAVPGEASRVYPWETELDTEGPRVNMVRPHDGTTGVTLGSRVGVTFDEPIDFASVFAGSFHLLELDAAGEPVGGPLPGHWSGQEGAVNFAPAAPLKPATRYRLVVPAGGVIDAVGNPTATPFSATFTTVACE
;
A
#
# COMPACT_ATOMS: atom_id res chain seq x y z
N MET A 1 -54.66 -48.51 -3.37
CA MET A 1 -53.75 -49.07 -4.38
C MET A 1 -52.34 -48.97 -3.81
N CYS A 2 -51.57 -50.07 -3.73
CA CYS A 2 -50.21 -50.08 -3.18
C CYS A 2 -49.23 -49.34 -4.12
N LEU A 3 -48.02 -48.88 -3.76
CA LEU A 3 -46.94 -49.54 -3.00
C LEU A 3 -46.01 -48.44 -2.42
N TRP A 4 -45.80 -48.34 -1.09
CA TRP A 4 -44.59 -48.78 -0.36
C TRP A 4 -43.22 -48.56 -1.03
N MET A 5 -42.39 -47.68 -0.44
CA MET A 5 -41.12 -48.12 0.19
C MET A 5 -40.68 -47.13 1.29
N ALA A 6 -39.98 -47.61 2.31
CA ALA A 6 -39.50 -46.84 3.46
C ALA A 6 -38.18 -47.43 3.98
N LEU A 7 -37.33 -46.58 4.58
CA LEU A 7 -36.18 -46.79 5.51
C LEU A 7 -35.13 -45.69 5.23
N ALA A 8 -34.35 -45.19 6.20
CA ALA A 8 -34.51 -45.18 7.65
C ALA A 8 -33.67 -44.03 8.24
N VAL A 9 -34.17 -43.38 9.29
CA VAL A 9 -33.35 -42.57 10.20
C VAL A 9 -33.10 -43.43 11.45
N THR A 10 -31.88 -43.41 11.98
CA THR A 10 -31.55 -43.97 13.30
C THR A 10 -30.97 -42.88 14.19
N LEU A 11 -31.56 -42.73 15.38
CA LEU A 11 -31.16 -41.79 16.44
C LEU A 11 -30.14 -42.41 17.41
N ALA A 12 -29.34 -41.53 18.02
CA ALA A 12 -28.86 -41.52 19.42
C ALA A 12 -28.35 -40.07 19.67
N CYS A 13 -28.71 -39.25 20.67
CA CYS A 13 -29.19 -39.41 22.07
C CYS A 13 -28.22 -40.18 22.97
N GLY A 14 -27.71 -39.68 24.11
CA GLY A 14 -27.80 -38.36 24.77
C GLY A 14 -26.62 -38.21 25.77
N ASP A 15 -26.63 -37.49 26.89
CA ASP A 15 -27.60 -36.63 27.62
C ASP A 15 -26.73 -35.67 28.52
N ASP A 16 -26.76 -34.33 28.40
CA ASP A 16 -27.60 -33.32 29.12
C ASP A 16 -26.90 -32.64 30.35
N ASP A 17 -27.47 -31.53 30.85
CA ASP A 17 -27.03 -30.62 31.97
C ASP A 17 -25.82 -29.66 31.71
N GLY A 18 -25.92 -28.32 31.84
CA GLY A 18 -27.09 -27.45 32.00
C GLY A 18 -26.82 -26.14 32.75
N SER A 19 -26.89 -24.98 32.07
CA SER A 19 -27.30 -23.68 32.68
C SER A 19 -27.47 -22.59 31.61
N ALA A 20 -28.66 -22.02 31.48
CA ALA A 20 -28.91 -20.83 30.66
C ALA A 20 -28.90 -19.55 31.52
N MET A 21 -28.26 -18.49 31.02
CA MET A 21 -28.53 -17.09 31.34
C MET A 21 -28.38 -16.33 30.01
N ASP A 22 -29.47 -16.07 29.30
CA ASP A 22 -30.42 -14.97 29.50
C ASP A 22 -29.87 -13.63 28.98
N ALA A 23 -30.52 -13.12 27.94
CA ALA A 23 -30.07 -11.97 27.16
C ALA A 23 -30.60 -10.67 27.79
N GLY A 24 -29.79 -10.03 28.61
CA GLY A 24 -30.11 -8.75 29.24
C GLY A 24 -30.19 -7.60 28.23
N THR A 25 -31.40 -7.08 28.03
CA THR A 25 -31.67 -5.86 27.26
C THR A 25 -31.50 -4.59 28.11
N GLU A 26 -31.34 -3.46 27.42
CA GLU A 26 -31.46 -2.06 27.89
C GLU A 26 -30.34 -1.47 28.76
N ALA A 27 -29.66 -0.48 28.18
CA ALA A 27 -29.25 0.73 28.86
C ALA A 27 -29.62 1.93 27.97
N ASP A 28 -30.31 2.93 28.54
CA ASP A 28 -30.86 4.09 27.82
C ASP A 28 -29.78 4.90 27.08
N ALA A 29 -29.96 5.08 25.77
CA ALA A 29 -29.24 6.09 25.00
C ALA A 29 -29.98 7.43 25.13
N GLY A 30 -29.58 8.24 26.12
CA GLY A 30 -30.02 9.62 26.24
C GLY A 30 -29.58 10.44 25.02
N VAL A 31 -30.54 10.97 24.27
CA VAL A 31 -30.29 11.76 23.06
C VAL A 31 -29.81 13.16 23.42
N ASP A 32 -28.69 13.60 22.83
CA ASP A 32 -28.37 15.02 22.67
C ASP A 32 -28.29 15.37 21.17
N GLN A 33 -28.67 16.59 20.80
CA GLN A 33 -28.78 17.05 19.41
C GLN A 33 -27.79 18.18 19.13
N GLY A 34 -26.64 17.86 18.55
CA GLY A 34 -25.81 18.84 17.83
C GLY A 34 -24.32 18.53 17.72
N ALA A 35 -23.77 18.81 16.54
CA ALA A 35 -22.32 18.86 16.19
C ALA A 35 -21.56 17.51 16.15
N PRO A 36 -20.48 17.40 15.34
CA PRO A 36 -19.71 16.17 15.19
C PRO A 36 -18.75 15.98 16.37
N GLY A 37 -18.87 14.85 17.07
CA GLY A 37 -18.08 14.56 18.26
C GLY A 37 -18.40 13.19 18.87
N TRP A 38 -18.30 12.13 18.06
CA TRP A 38 -18.58 10.75 18.49
C TRP A 38 -17.30 9.91 18.66
N ASP A 39 -16.24 10.53 19.20
CA ASP A 39 -15.13 9.84 19.90
C ASP A 39 -14.27 10.88 20.67
N ALA A 40 -14.91 11.66 21.54
CA ALA A 40 -14.20 12.53 22.48
C ALA A 40 -13.73 11.73 23.71
N GLY A 41 -12.87 10.73 23.46
CA GLY A 41 -12.14 10.05 24.52
C GLY A 41 -11.29 11.04 25.32
N VAL A 42 -10.97 10.70 26.58
CA VAL A 42 -9.97 11.46 27.34
C VAL A 42 -8.61 11.17 26.73
N PHE A 43 -8.21 11.97 25.75
CA PHE A 43 -6.90 11.85 25.13
C PHE A 43 -5.83 12.01 26.23
N PRO A 44 -4.89 11.05 26.39
CA PRO A 44 -3.71 11.30 27.19
C PRO A 44 -2.97 12.49 26.59
N ASP A 45 -2.28 13.26 27.43
CA ASP A 45 -1.39 14.32 26.96
C ASP A 45 -0.26 13.67 26.15
N ILE A 46 -0.38 13.72 24.81
CA ILE A 46 0.59 13.17 23.87
C ILE A 46 1.92 13.97 23.86
N GLY A 47 2.03 15.01 24.68
CA GLY A 47 3.19 15.90 24.75
C GLY A 47 3.27 16.83 23.53
N PRO A 48 4.19 17.80 23.55
CA PRO A 48 4.47 18.64 22.37
C PRO A 48 4.90 17.76 21.18
N PRO A 49 4.63 18.14 19.92
CA PRO A 49 5.18 17.46 18.76
C PRO A 49 6.71 17.31 18.86
N PRO A 50 7.28 16.19 18.39
CA PRO A 50 8.73 16.00 18.47
C PRO A 50 9.42 17.09 17.65
N SER A 51 10.42 17.78 18.19
CA SER A 51 11.18 18.77 17.40
C SER A 51 12.25 18.09 16.53
N GLY A 52 12.77 16.95 16.97
CA GLY A 52 13.98 16.35 16.42
C GLY A 52 15.26 17.09 16.81
N CYS A 53 15.20 18.12 17.66
CA CYS A 53 16.39 18.86 18.12
C CYS A 53 17.38 17.97 18.89
N ASP A 54 16.87 16.97 19.62
CA ASP A 54 17.71 16.01 20.35
C ASP A 54 18.57 15.14 19.41
N LEU A 55 18.17 14.98 18.14
CA LEU A 55 18.95 14.26 17.12
C LEU A 55 20.27 15.00 16.79
N LEU A 56 20.36 16.31 17.04
CA LEU A 56 21.59 17.09 16.87
C LEU A 56 22.63 16.81 17.97
N ALA A 57 22.28 16.11 19.05
CA ALA A 57 23.15 15.86 20.19
C ALA A 57 24.13 14.69 19.98
N GLY A 58 24.69 14.55 18.77
CA GLY A 58 25.64 13.49 18.42
C GLY A 58 26.01 13.39 16.94
N THR A 59 25.19 13.92 16.04
CA THR A 59 25.43 13.94 14.60
C THR A 59 25.36 15.37 14.06
N ASP A 60 26.29 15.72 13.17
CA ASP A 60 26.18 16.94 12.38
C ASP A 60 24.94 16.85 11.46
N PRO A 61 24.25 17.97 11.17
CA PRO A 61 23.15 17.98 10.21
C PRO A 61 23.57 17.51 8.82
N VAL A 62 22.60 17.07 8.01
CA VAL A 62 22.85 16.76 6.60
C VAL A 62 23.31 18.01 5.85
N GLU A 63 24.42 17.88 5.10
CA GLU A 63 24.97 18.92 4.24
C GLU A 63 24.62 18.66 2.76
N PRO A 64 24.43 19.71 1.93
CA PRO A 64 24.18 19.56 0.49
C PRO A 64 25.31 18.82 -0.24
N GLY A 65 24.93 17.91 -1.14
CA GLY A 65 25.86 17.17 -1.99
C GLY A 65 26.34 17.93 -3.23
N ASP A 66 27.02 17.19 -4.11
CA ASP A 66 27.38 17.64 -5.46
C ASP A 66 26.14 18.00 -6.30
N PRO A 67 26.27 18.83 -7.35
CA PRO A 67 25.14 19.23 -8.19
C PRO A 67 24.30 18.05 -8.69
N ALA A 68 22.98 18.23 -8.72
CA ALA A 68 22.05 17.18 -9.11
C ALA A 68 22.44 16.52 -10.46
N PRO A 69 22.42 15.19 -10.57
CA PRO A 69 22.47 14.49 -11.85
C PRO A 69 21.37 14.99 -12.80
N ALA A 70 21.51 14.72 -14.10
CA ALA A 70 20.41 14.97 -15.03
C ALA A 70 19.19 14.10 -14.66
N PRO A 71 17.94 14.58 -14.88
CA PRO A 71 16.72 13.83 -14.52
C PRO A 71 16.67 12.40 -15.06
N ASP A 72 17.18 12.19 -16.28
CA ASP A 72 17.22 10.94 -17.04
C ASP A 72 18.50 10.10 -16.79
N ALA A 73 19.33 10.48 -15.81
CA ALA A 73 20.60 9.83 -15.53
C ALA A 73 20.52 8.53 -14.69
N PHE A 74 19.32 7.99 -14.45
CA PHE A 74 19.15 6.68 -13.80
C PHE A 74 19.70 5.51 -14.64
N GLY A 75 19.84 5.72 -15.96
CA GLY A 75 20.44 4.75 -16.89
C GLY A 75 19.41 4.12 -17.82
N ALA A 76 19.82 3.08 -18.54
CA ALA A 76 18.88 2.21 -19.22
C ALA A 76 18.34 1.19 -18.21
N LEU A 77 17.05 0.89 -18.28
CA LEU A 77 16.44 -0.21 -17.54
C LEU A 77 17.14 -1.53 -17.90
N ALA A 78 17.25 -2.43 -16.94
CA ALA A 78 17.82 -3.76 -17.16
C ALA A 78 16.91 -4.61 -18.07
N GLY A 79 15.59 -4.47 -17.93
CA GLY A 79 14.56 -5.15 -18.72
C GLY A 79 14.04 -4.34 -19.91
N PRO A 80 13.15 -4.93 -20.73
CA PRO A 80 12.63 -4.31 -21.95
C PRO A 80 11.71 -3.10 -21.65
N GLY A 81 11.14 -3.03 -20.45
CA GLY A 81 10.10 -2.07 -20.05
C GLY A 81 8.72 -2.72 -19.99
N GLY A 82 7.73 -1.96 -19.53
CA GLY A 82 6.35 -2.43 -19.48
C GLY A 82 5.61 -2.40 -20.83
N PRO A 83 4.31 -2.73 -20.82
CA PRO A 83 3.44 -2.93 -21.99
C PRO A 83 3.55 -1.89 -23.12
N ARG A 84 3.76 -2.37 -24.36
CA ARG A 84 3.81 -1.55 -25.59
C ARG A 84 2.92 -2.04 -26.74
N THR A 85 1.96 -2.91 -26.44
CA THR A 85 1.00 -3.48 -27.42
C THR A 85 -0.32 -2.69 -27.43
N THR A 86 -0.82 -2.35 -28.62
CA THR A 86 -2.18 -1.83 -28.82
C THR A 86 -3.17 -2.96 -29.10
N PHE A 87 -4.42 -2.77 -28.71
CA PHE A 87 -5.46 -3.79 -28.76
C PHE A 87 -6.69 -3.34 -29.55
N THR A 88 -7.47 -4.29 -30.04
CA THR A 88 -8.79 -4.02 -30.60
C THR A 88 -9.86 -4.03 -29.52
N GLU A 89 -11.00 -3.36 -29.77
CA GLU A 89 -12.18 -3.42 -28.88
C GLU A 89 -12.74 -4.85 -28.68
N ALA A 90 -12.30 -5.85 -29.47
CA ALA A 90 -12.66 -7.25 -29.29
C ALA A 90 -11.74 -8.02 -28.32
N GLU A 91 -10.54 -7.50 -28.06
CA GLU A 91 -9.57 -8.02 -27.07
C GLU A 91 -9.71 -7.33 -25.72
N ARG A 92 -10.37 -6.17 -25.67
CA ARG A 92 -10.65 -5.43 -24.45
C ARG A 92 -11.48 -6.26 -23.44
N MET A 93 -10.98 -6.33 -22.21
CA MET A 93 -11.46 -7.17 -21.10
C MET A 93 -11.50 -8.68 -21.41
N VAL A 94 -10.69 -9.14 -22.37
CA VAL A 94 -10.47 -10.56 -22.66
C VAL A 94 -9.05 -10.94 -22.26
N ALA A 95 -8.89 -11.97 -21.43
CA ALA A 95 -7.56 -12.42 -21.00
C ALA A 95 -6.74 -12.89 -22.21
N CYS A 96 -5.49 -12.43 -22.31
CA CYS A 96 -4.57 -12.82 -23.39
C CYS A 96 -3.37 -13.66 -22.92
N ALA A 97 -2.98 -13.55 -21.64
CA ALA A 97 -1.92 -14.36 -21.03
C ALA A 97 -2.26 -14.77 -19.59
N SER A 98 -1.51 -15.74 -19.06
CA SER A 98 -1.41 -16.09 -17.64
C SER A 98 0.02 -15.91 -17.17
N LEU A 99 0.22 -15.64 -15.88
CA LEU A 99 1.52 -15.64 -15.19
C LEU A 99 1.55 -16.82 -14.21
N ASP A 100 2.71 -17.45 -14.08
CA ASP A 100 2.91 -18.74 -13.38
C ASP A 100 4.18 -18.65 -12.51
N GLY A 101 4.09 -19.10 -11.26
CA GLY A 101 5.19 -19.14 -10.29
C GLY A 101 6.16 -20.32 -10.47
N GLY A 102 6.02 -21.12 -11.53
CA GLY A 102 6.81 -22.32 -11.80
C GLY A 102 6.31 -23.57 -11.06
N GLU A 103 7.08 -24.67 -11.12
CA GLU A 103 6.68 -26.01 -10.62
C GLU A 103 6.22 -26.06 -9.13
N ARG A 104 6.61 -25.06 -8.33
CA ARG A 104 6.30 -24.97 -6.89
C ARG A 104 5.11 -24.07 -6.57
N ASP A 105 4.61 -23.34 -7.55
CA ASP A 105 3.38 -22.56 -7.47
C ASP A 105 2.18 -23.46 -7.14
N ARG A 106 1.21 -22.86 -6.46
CA ARG A 106 -0.07 -23.48 -6.09
C ARG A 106 -1.26 -22.66 -6.57
N ASP A 107 -1.05 -21.73 -7.50
CA ASP A 107 -2.06 -20.84 -8.06
C ASP A 107 -2.69 -19.92 -6.98
N HIS A 108 -1.84 -19.33 -6.12
CA HIS A 108 -2.21 -18.42 -5.02
C HIS A 108 -1.47 -17.08 -5.16
N HIS A 109 -2.06 -16.11 -5.86
CA HIS A 109 -1.40 -14.85 -6.25
C HIS A 109 -2.17 -13.61 -5.81
N ASN A 110 -1.48 -12.64 -5.20
CA ASN A 110 -2.09 -11.36 -4.84
C ASN A 110 -1.56 -10.19 -5.67
N THR A 111 -0.26 -9.98 -5.87
CA THR A 111 0.24 -8.69 -6.41
C THR A 111 1.38 -8.80 -7.42
N VAL A 112 1.56 -7.72 -8.19
CA VAL A 112 2.68 -7.52 -9.11
C VAL A 112 3.15 -6.06 -9.08
N LEU A 113 4.40 -5.82 -9.43
CA LEU A 113 4.95 -4.48 -9.62
C LEU A 113 5.94 -4.43 -10.80
N MET A 114 6.12 -3.26 -11.40
CA MET A 114 7.23 -3.03 -12.33
C MET A 114 8.46 -2.57 -11.55
N LEU A 115 9.61 -3.18 -11.85
CA LEU A 115 10.91 -2.77 -11.31
C LEU A 115 12.01 -3.07 -12.33
N ASP A 116 12.74 -2.03 -12.72
CA ASP A 116 13.85 -2.07 -13.67
C ASP A 116 13.49 -2.60 -15.06
N GLY A 117 12.29 -2.28 -15.53
CA GLY A 117 11.76 -2.72 -16.82
C GLY A 117 11.29 -4.17 -16.88
N TYR A 118 11.19 -4.85 -15.74
CA TYR A 118 10.61 -6.19 -15.61
C TYR A 118 9.32 -6.15 -14.77
N LEU A 119 8.40 -7.08 -15.04
CA LEU A 119 7.28 -7.35 -14.15
C LEU A 119 7.73 -8.35 -13.07
N TRP A 120 7.59 -7.96 -11.81
CA TRP A 120 7.86 -8.79 -10.64
C TRP A 120 6.55 -9.27 -10.02
N MET A 121 6.46 -10.56 -9.74
CA MET A 121 5.33 -11.21 -9.10
C MET A 121 5.82 -11.94 -7.84
N PRO A 122 5.65 -11.34 -6.66
CA PRO A 122 5.63 -12.09 -5.40
C PRO A 122 4.40 -13.01 -5.40
N TRP A 123 4.62 -14.31 -5.28
CA TRP A 123 3.57 -15.33 -5.23
C TRP A 123 3.80 -16.23 -4.03
N ALA A 124 2.75 -16.64 -3.32
CA ALA A 124 2.90 -17.50 -2.16
C ALA A 124 1.55 -18.01 -1.67
N HIS A 125 1.48 -19.31 -1.40
CA HIS A 125 0.31 -19.88 -0.72
C HIS A 125 0.30 -19.49 0.77
N GLU A 126 -0.88 -19.22 1.34
CA GLU A 126 -1.06 -18.87 2.76
C GLU A 126 -0.20 -19.69 3.73
N GLY A 127 -0.24 -21.02 3.54
CA GLY A 127 0.44 -22.02 4.36
C GLY A 127 1.92 -22.26 4.03
N GLY A 128 2.57 -21.29 3.40
CA GLY A 128 3.96 -21.38 2.98
C GLY A 128 4.14 -22.04 1.63
N VAL A 129 5.38 -21.97 1.15
CA VAL A 129 5.81 -22.13 -0.25
C VAL A 129 5.34 -20.96 -1.10
N GLY A 130 6.27 -20.05 -1.33
CA GLY A 130 6.16 -18.92 -2.25
C GLY A 130 7.46 -18.64 -2.96
N GLY A 131 7.55 -17.47 -3.57
CA GLY A 131 8.68 -17.07 -4.38
C GLY A 131 8.54 -15.69 -5.01
N LEU A 132 9.58 -15.32 -5.75
CA LEU A 132 9.57 -14.20 -6.69
C LEU A 132 9.70 -14.76 -8.11
N SER A 133 8.75 -14.43 -8.98
CA SER A 133 8.90 -14.61 -10.43
C SER A 133 9.10 -13.26 -11.12
N VAL A 134 9.97 -13.24 -12.12
CA VAL A 134 10.35 -12.06 -12.90
C VAL A 134 10.08 -12.33 -14.37
N PHE A 135 9.44 -11.40 -15.07
CA PHE A 135 9.03 -11.55 -16.46
C PHE A 135 9.45 -10.36 -17.33
N ASP A 136 9.85 -10.63 -18.56
CA ASP A 136 9.79 -9.67 -19.66
C ASP A 136 8.31 -9.38 -19.95
N PHE A 137 7.94 -8.09 -20.04
CA PHE A 137 6.53 -7.67 -20.05
C PHE A 137 6.22 -6.52 -21.03
N ASP A 138 7.06 -6.30 -22.05
CA ASP A 138 6.79 -5.30 -23.10
C ASP A 138 5.76 -5.80 -24.13
N ASP A 139 5.69 -7.10 -24.38
CA ASP A 139 4.49 -7.76 -24.93
C ASP A 139 3.66 -8.44 -23.81
N PRO A 140 2.65 -7.75 -23.25
CA PRO A 140 1.88 -8.25 -22.10
C PRO A 140 1.04 -9.50 -22.40
N CYS A 141 0.86 -9.85 -23.67
CA CYS A 141 0.13 -11.05 -24.10
C CYS A 141 1.05 -12.23 -24.45
N ALA A 142 2.37 -12.06 -24.31
CA ALA A 142 3.36 -13.12 -24.43
C ALA A 142 4.51 -12.91 -23.40
N PRO A 143 4.21 -12.83 -22.09
CA PRO A 143 5.23 -12.65 -21.05
C PRO A 143 6.25 -13.81 -21.08
N GLU A 144 7.55 -13.48 -21.02
CA GLU A 144 8.63 -14.48 -20.96
C GLU A 144 9.24 -14.50 -19.55
N THR A 145 9.29 -15.67 -18.90
CA THR A 145 9.89 -15.83 -17.57
C THR A 145 11.42 -15.67 -17.63
N VAL A 146 11.93 -14.70 -16.86
CA VAL A 146 13.35 -14.37 -16.72
C VAL A 146 13.97 -15.15 -15.56
N ALA A 147 13.28 -15.16 -14.41
CA ALA A 147 13.69 -15.87 -13.22
C ALA A 147 12.49 -16.30 -12.38
N THR A 148 12.68 -17.37 -11.61
CA THR A 148 11.77 -17.82 -10.56
C THR A 148 12.62 -18.35 -9.41
N THR A 149 12.42 -17.81 -8.21
CA THR A 149 13.03 -18.29 -6.97
C THR A 149 11.94 -18.70 -6.00
N VAL A 150 12.23 -19.68 -5.14
CA VAL A 150 11.25 -20.29 -4.23
C VAL A 150 11.79 -20.25 -2.81
N GLU A 151 10.99 -19.81 -1.86
CA GLU A 151 11.26 -19.90 -0.43
C GLU A 151 10.10 -20.61 0.29
N GLU A 152 10.46 -21.58 1.14
CA GLU A 152 9.49 -22.48 1.79
C GLU A 152 8.66 -21.75 2.87
N GLU A 153 9.26 -20.77 3.56
CA GLU A 153 8.64 -20.01 4.65
C GLU A 153 7.95 -18.73 4.17
N MET A 154 8.02 -18.39 2.87
CA MET A 154 7.36 -17.21 2.32
C MET A 154 5.84 -17.38 2.36
N ARG A 155 5.14 -16.38 2.87
CA ARG A 155 3.68 -16.33 2.96
C ARG A 155 3.11 -15.46 1.84
N GLU A 156 1.83 -15.69 1.54
CA GLU A 156 0.93 -14.78 0.83
C GLU A 156 1.28 -13.29 1.06
N THR A 157 1.59 -12.59 -0.04
CA THR A 157 2.18 -11.25 -0.03
C THR A 157 1.25 -10.27 -0.75
N HIS A 158 0.45 -9.54 0.03
CA HIS A 158 -0.53 -8.58 -0.48
C HIS A 158 0.08 -7.23 -0.89
N ALA A 159 1.29 -6.92 -0.39
CA ALA A 159 2.02 -5.69 -0.64
C ALA A 159 3.54 -5.94 -0.53
N ALA A 160 4.32 -5.35 -1.42
CA ALA A 160 5.78 -5.44 -1.43
C ALA A 160 6.41 -4.05 -1.63
N GLY A 161 7.10 -3.56 -0.60
CA GLY A 161 7.86 -2.31 -0.67
C GLY A 161 9.28 -2.53 -1.21
N VAL A 162 9.82 -1.55 -1.92
CA VAL A 162 11.20 -1.56 -2.43
C VAL A 162 12.01 -0.39 -1.90
N ALA A 163 13.31 -0.59 -1.66
CA ALA A 163 14.23 0.44 -1.22
C ALA A 163 15.61 0.31 -1.85
N THR A 164 16.29 1.45 -2.05
CA THR A 164 17.72 1.47 -2.40
C THR A 164 18.53 1.71 -1.14
N VAL A 165 19.37 0.73 -0.78
CA VAL A 165 20.22 0.77 0.42
C VAL A 165 21.69 0.67 -0.01
N THR A 166 22.49 1.63 0.42
CA THR A 166 23.94 1.64 0.21
C THR A 166 24.62 0.75 1.25
N GLY A 167 25.30 -0.31 0.81
CA GLY A 167 26.05 -1.19 1.72
C GLY A 167 27.30 -0.53 2.30
N GLU A 168 27.93 -1.18 3.31
CA GLU A 168 29.23 -0.73 3.87
C GLU A 168 30.35 -0.61 2.81
N ASP A 169 30.22 -1.32 1.70
CA ASP A 169 31.13 -1.27 0.54
C ASP A 169 30.91 -0.04 -0.37
N GLY A 170 29.92 0.80 -0.06
CA GLY A 170 29.53 1.97 -0.85
C GLY A 170 28.78 1.61 -2.13
N VAL A 171 28.24 0.39 -2.24
CA VAL A 171 27.47 -0.07 -3.40
C VAL A 171 25.98 -0.03 -3.06
N ASP A 172 25.23 0.73 -3.84
CA ASP A 172 23.77 0.76 -3.81
C ASP A 172 23.21 -0.59 -4.29
N ARG A 173 22.32 -1.17 -3.50
CA ARG A 173 21.55 -2.38 -3.79
C ARG A 173 20.08 -2.09 -3.66
N ARG A 174 19.27 -2.80 -4.44
CA ARG A 174 17.81 -2.73 -4.33
C ARG A 174 17.32 -3.91 -3.53
N TYR A 175 16.50 -3.61 -2.53
CA TYR A 175 15.87 -4.61 -1.69
C TYR A 175 14.35 -4.56 -1.84
N MET A 176 13.71 -5.72 -1.77
CA MET A 176 12.26 -5.88 -1.68
C MET A 176 11.91 -6.54 -0.34
N VAL A 177 10.82 -6.11 0.28
CA VAL A 177 10.27 -6.75 1.48
C VAL A 177 8.97 -7.48 1.16
N THR A 178 8.83 -8.72 1.64
CA THR A 178 7.64 -9.59 1.49
C THR A 178 7.27 -10.20 2.85
N THR A 179 6.22 -11.02 2.91
CA THR A 179 5.78 -11.66 4.16
C THR A 179 6.37 -13.07 4.33
N SER A 180 6.54 -13.51 5.58
CA SER A 180 6.84 -14.91 5.93
C SER A 180 5.76 -15.48 6.86
N LEU A 181 5.78 -16.80 7.06
CA LEU A 181 4.92 -17.50 8.02
C LEU A 181 5.07 -16.99 9.47
N THR A 182 6.19 -16.32 9.80
CA THR A 182 6.49 -15.83 11.15
C THR A 182 6.79 -14.33 11.22
N GLY A 183 6.74 -13.60 10.10
CA GLY A 183 7.06 -12.18 10.03
C GLY A 183 7.25 -11.68 8.61
N ILE A 184 8.45 -11.19 8.28
CA ILE A 184 8.78 -10.58 6.97
C ILE A 184 10.09 -11.11 6.40
N MET A 185 10.21 -11.14 5.07
CA MET A 185 11.45 -11.48 4.37
C MET A 185 12.02 -10.28 3.63
N PHE A 186 13.34 -10.18 3.61
CA PHE A 186 14.09 -9.23 2.80
C PHE A 186 14.80 -9.96 1.66
N TRP A 187 14.71 -9.38 0.46
CA TRP A 187 15.29 -9.92 -0.77
C TRP A 187 16.22 -8.90 -1.39
N ASP A 188 17.46 -9.29 -1.74
CA ASP A 188 18.27 -8.53 -2.71
C ASP A 188 17.70 -8.82 -4.11
N VAL A 189 17.17 -7.77 -4.73
CA VAL A 189 16.54 -7.78 -6.06
C VAL A 189 17.36 -6.94 -7.06
N SER A 190 18.66 -6.74 -6.77
CA SER A 190 19.57 -5.98 -7.63
C SER A 190 19.82 -6.67 -8.97
N ASP A 191 19.85 -8.01 -8.99
CA ASP A 191 19.94 -8.85 -10.20
C ASP A 191 18.56 -9.52 -10.49
N PRO A 192 17.83 -9.09 -11.54
CA PRO A 192 16.52 -9.65 -11.90
C PRO A 192 16.59 -11.11 -12.38
N THR A 193 17.78 -11.61 -12.74
CA THR A 193 17.98 -13.00 -13.18
C THR A 193 18.24 -13.97 -12.03
N ALA A 194 18.54 -13.44 -10.83
CA ALA A 194 18.87 -14.23 -9.65
C ALA A 194 18.57 -13.46 -8.34
N PRO A 195 17.30 -13.13 -8.03
CA PRO A 195 16.94 -12.52 -6.75
C PRO A 195 17.26 -13.45 -5.57
N VAL A 196 17.67 -12.90 -4.43
CA VAL A 196 18.16 -13.68 -3.28
C VAL A 196 17.47 -13.24 -2.00
N MET A 197 16.80 -14.16 -1.30
CA MET A 197 16.35 -13.90 0.08
C MET A 197 17.58 -13.77 0.97
N VAL A 198 17.74 -12.62 1.63
CA VAL A 198 18.90 -12.29 2.48
C VAL A 198 18.60 -12.43 3.97
N HIS A 199 17.33 -12.30 4.37
CA HIS A 199 16.92 -12.45 5.77
C HIS A 199 15.42 -12.80 5.88
N ASP A 200 15.06 -13.74 6.76
CA ASP A 200 13.68 -13.97 7.22
C ASP A 200 13.61 -13.58 8.71
N MET A 201 12.84 -12.54 9.00
CA MET A 201 12.72 -11.92 10.31
C MET A 201 11.42 -12.38 10.98
N THR A 202 11.54 -13.25 11.98
CA THR A 202 10.43 -13.57 12.89
C THR A 202 10.04 -12.35 13.72
N LEU A 203 8.74 -12.03 13.73
CA LEU A 203 8.15 -10.97 14.56
C LEU A 203 7.44 -11.56 15.80
N PRO A 204 7.43 -10.85 16.94
CA PRO A 204 6.75 -11.31 18.16
C PRO A 204 5.26 -11.60 17.92
N ASP A 205 4.77 -12.71 18.48
CA ASP A 205 3.36 -13.13 18.42
C ASP A 205 2.72 -13.25 17.02
N VAL A 206 3.51 -13.17 15.94
CA VAL A 206 3.06 -13.53 14.58
C VAL A 206 3.07 -15.05 14.43
N VAL A 207 1.92 -15.62 14.07
CA VAL A 207 1.73 -17.08 14.02
C VAL A 207 0.77 -17.46 12.88
N TYR A 208 1.12 -18.51 12.12
CA TYR A 208 0.24 -19.19 11.19
C TYR A 208 0.20 -20.71 11.49
N PRO A 209 -0.93 -21.42 11.29
CA PRO A 209 -2.27 -20.91 10.96
C PRO A 209 -3.00 -20.35 12.19
N ASP A 210 -3.68 -19.22 12.01
CA ASP A 210 -4.36 -18.52 13.11
C ASP A 210 -5.60 -17.72 12.65
N SER A 211 -6.30 -18.21 11.62
CA SER A 211 -7.49 -17.56 11.02
C SER A 211 -7.30 -16.06 10.77
N TYR A 212 -6.14 -15.69 10.22
CA TYR A 212 -5.70 -14.32 9.94
C TYR A 212 -5.65 -13.36 11.16
N THR A 213 -5.82 -13.83 12.40
CA THR A 213 -5.86 -12.91 13.56
C THR A 213 -4.49 -12.35 13.94
N ARG A 214 -3.39 -13.07 13.68
CA ARG A 214 -2.01 -12.65 14.03
C ARG A 214 -1.00 -12.98 12.92
N VAL A 215 -1.35 -12.67 11.67
CA VAL A 215 -0.46 -12.82 10.50
C VAL A 215 -0.01 -11.44 10.00
N VAL A 216 1.08 -11.38 9.23
CA VAL A 216 1.40 -10.16 8.47
C VAL A 216 0.47 -10.05 7.26
N MET A 217 -0.22 -8.92 7.18
CA MET A 217 -1.22 -8.56 6.18
C MET A 217 -0.70 -7.53 5.18
N SER A 218 0.24 -6.66 5.56
CA SER A 218 0.92 -5.77 4.62
C SER A 218 2.27 -5.29 5.15
N THR A 219 3.12 -4.89 4.22
CA THR A 219 4.34 -4.14 4.49
C THR A 219 4.27 -2.80 3.76
N PHE A 220 4.95 -1.79 4.29
CA PHE A 220 5.22 -0.56 3.57
C PHE A 220 6.61 -0.04 3.95
N TRP A 221 7.51 0.07 2.96
CA TRP A 221 8.88 0.51 3.22
C TRP A 221 9.02 2.02 3.06
N GLN A 222 9.35 2.69 4.16
CA GLN A 222 9.83 4.06 4.18
C GLN A 222 11.27 4.04 4.71
N ALA A 223 12.26 3.94 3.82
CA ALA A 223 13.64 3.62 4.21
C ALA A 223 14.22 4.54 5.32
N PRO A 224 15.01 4.00 6.25
CA PRO A 224 15.24 2.58 6.51
C PRO A 224 14.06 1.78 7.12
N TYR A 225 13.01 2.40 7.67
CA TYR A 225 11.98 1.67 8.42
C TYR A 225 10.94 0.95 7.52
N VAL A 226 10.66 -0.32 7.82
CA VAL A 226 9.49 -1.04 7.31
C VAL A 226 8.39 -0.98 8.36
N TYR A 227 7.20 -0.51 7.96
CA TYR A 227 5.99 -0.62 8.76
C TYR A 227 5.27 -1.90 8.34
N VAL A 228 4.89 -2.72 9.31
CA VAL A 228 4.33 -4.06 9.08
C VAL A 228 2.95 -4.15 9.73
N GLY A 229 1.89 -4.15 8.93
CA GLY A 229 0.52 -4.36 9.39
C GLY A 229 0.30 -5.84 9.69
N ALA A 230 0.02 -6.18 10.95
CA ALA A 230 0.03 -7.55 11.46
C ALA A 230 -1.27 -7.97 12.16
N SER A 231 -2.42 -7.68 11.54
CA SER A 231 -3.75 -8.01 12.05
C SER A 231 -3.98 -7.49 13.48
N ASP A 232 -4.30 -8.36 14.44
CA ASP A 232 -4.64 -7.98 15.81
C ASP A 232 -3.38 -7.61 16.63
N ASN A 233 -2.17 -7.89 16.11
CA ASN A 233 -0.89 -7.45 16.68
C ASN A 233 -0.55 -5.97 16.36
N GLY A 234 -1.39 -5.25 15.60
CA GLY A 234 -1.17 -3.84 15.29
C GLY A 234 -0.14 -3.62 14.18
N VAL A 235 0.76 -2.65 14.38
CA VAL A 235 1.82 -2.29 13.41
C VAL A 235 3.20 -2.44 14.06
N PHE A 236 4.04 -3.32 13.52
CA PHE A 236 5.47 -3.37 13.89
C PHE A 236 6.28 -2.35 13.10
N ILE A 237 7.35 -1.84 13.70
CA ILE A 237 8.29 -0.90 13.10
C ILE A 237 9.67 -1.53 13.14
N VAL A 238 10.18 -1.87 11.96
CA VAL A 238 11.45 -2.58 11.77
C VAL A 238 12.48 -1.63 11.14
N ASP A 239 13.65 -1.48 11.76
CA ASP A 239 14.81 -0.85 11.12
C ASP A 239 15.44 -1.83 10.13
N ALA A 240 15.41 -1.48 8.85
CA ALA A 240 16.07 -2.20 7.77
C ALA A 240 17.18 -1.35 7.13
N SER A 241 17.91 -0.57 7.94
CA SER A 241 19.17 0.08 7.53
C SER A 241 20.21 -0.92 7.02
N ASP A 242 20.22 -2.13 7.60
CA ASP A 242 20.85 -3.32 7.03
C ASP A 242 19.77 -4.41 6.83
N PRO A 243 19.27 -4.62 5.61
CA PRO A 243 18.28 -5.67 5.31
C PRO A 243 18.78 -7.10 5.55
N THR A 244 20.08 -7.31 5.79
CA THR A 244 20.64 -8.61 6.16
C THR A 244 20.65 -8.85 7.68
N ALA A 245 20.44 -7.80 8.48
CA ALA A 245 20.36 -7.82 9.94
C ALA A 245 19.32 -6.79 10.47
N PRO A 246 18.04 -6.88 10.08
CA PRO A 246 17.00 -5.94 10.50
C PRO A 246 16.70 -6.04 12.01
N GLU A 247 16.33 -4.93 12.63
CA GLU A 247 16.02 -4.84 14.07
C GLU A 247 14.57 -4.37 14.32
N LEU A 248 13.86 -5.02 15.25
CA LEU A 248 12.55 -4.53 15.69
C LEU A 248 12.74 -3.35 16.65
N VAL A 249 12.19 -2.18 16.29
CA VAL A 249 12.33 -0.94 17.05
C VAL A 249 11.16 -0.72 18.02
N ASP A 250 9.93 -0.81 17.50
CA ASP A 250 8.71 -0.54 18.27
C ASP A 250 7.49 -1.28 17.68
N GLN A 251 6.38 -1.29 18.43
CA GLN A 251 5.10 -1.89 18.04
C GLN A 251 3.93 -0.98 18.48
N VAL A 252 3.16 -0.49 17.51
CA VAL A 252 2.08 0.46 17.72
C VAL A 252 0.72 -0.22 17.57
N GLN A 253 -0.09 -0.17 18.63
CA GLN A 253 -1.51 -0.55 18.57
C GLN A 253 -2.38 0.67 18.19
N PRO A 254 -3.26 0.55 17.18
CA PRO A 254 -4.31 1.55 16.92
C PRO A 254 -5.24 1.70 18.12
N ASP A 255 -5.84 2.88 18.32
CA ASP A 255 -6.82 3.10 19.40
C ASP A 255 -8.00 3.95 18.90
N PRO A 256 -9.25 3.45 18.98
CA PRO A 256 -9.63 2.12 19.47
C PRO A 256 -9.01 0.96 18.68
N ASP A 257 -8.71 -0.15 19.36
CA ASP A 257 -8.11 -1.35 18.76
C ASP A 257 -8.97 -1.86 17.57
N PHE A 258 -8.31 -2.17 16.46
CA PHE A 258 -8.91 -2.87 15.31
C PHE A 258 -7.85 -3.70 14.57
N ARG A 259 -8.30 -4.69 13.80
CA ARG A 259 -7.43 -5.55 12.99
C ARG A 259 -6.80 -4.77 11.84
N VAL A 260 -5.47 -4.71 11.81
CA VAL A 260 -4.72 -4.01 10.76
C VAL A 260 -4.59 -4.88 9.51
N GLY A 261 -5.12 -4.40 8.39
CA GLY A 261 -4.90 -4.97 7.07
C GLY A 261 -3.76 -4.26 6.35
N GLY A 262 -4.03 -3.03 5.88
CA GLY A 262 -3.07 -2.19 5.17
C GLY A 262 -2.34 -1.18 6.06
N VAL A 263 -1.07 -0.89 5.74
CA VAL A 263 -0.34 0.30 6.22
C VAL A 263 0.22 1.08 5.04
N HIS A 264 0.21 2.41 5.09
CA HIS A 264 0.89 3.28 4.10
C HIS A 264 1.65 4.40 4.83
N ALA A 265 2.96 4.52 4.58
CA ALA A 265 3.84 5.50 5.24
C ALA A 265 4.40 6.51 4.23
N ILE A 266 3.73 7.67 4.12
CA ILE A 266 4.00 8.67 3.09
C ILE A 266 4.47 9.97 3.76
N GLY A 267 5.77 10.26 3.65
CA GLY A 267 6.43 11.38 4.32
C GLY A 267 6.19 11.37 5.83
N THR A 268 5.46 12.36 6.34
CA THR A 268 5.13 12.53 7.76
C THR A 268 3.73 11.98 8.14
N LEU A 269 3.13 11.11 7.33
CA LEU A 269 1.82 10.49 7.61
C LEU A 269 1.90 8.96 7.53
N LEU A 270 1.47 8.28 8.59
CA LEU A 270 1.17 6.86 8.60
C LEU A 270 -0.36 6.67 8.57
N VAL A 271 -0.84 5.92 7.59
CA VAL A 271 -2.23 5.49 7.45
C VAL A 271 -2.33 4.02 7.82
N ILE A 272 -3.17 3.70 8.80
CA ILE A 272 -3.43 2.33 9.27
C ILE A 272 -4.86 1.97 8.91
N LEU A 273 -5.01 0.93 8.09
CA LEU A 273 -6.23 0.54 7.39
C LEU A 273 -6.76 -0.79 7.97
N PRO A 274 -8.08 -1.00 8.02
CA PRO A 274 -8.65 -2.22 8.57
C PRO A 274 -8.38 -3.45 7.68
N SER A 275 -8.44 -4.64 8.29
CA SER A 275 -8.82 -5.90 7.63
C SER A 275 -10.16 -6.38 8.20
N GLU A 276 -11.12 -6.68 7.32
CA GLU A 276 -12.52 -7.02 7.65
C GLU A 276 -13.18 -6.03 8.65
N GLY A 277 -12.78 -4.76 8.60
CA GLY A 277 -13.00 -3.80 9.70
C GLY A 277 -13.75 -2.54 9.30
N THR A 278 -14.15 -1.77 10.31
CA THR A 278 -14.97 -0.56 10.18
C THR A 278 -14.26 0.72 10.64
N ARG A 279 -12.97 0.67 10.95
CA ARG A 279 -12.20 1.80 11.52
C ARG A 279 -10.85 1.95 10.83
N THR A 280 -10.42 3.20 10.67
CA THR A 280 -9.11 3.62 10.18
C THR A 280 -8.42 4.47 11.27
N ALA A 281 -7.09 4.53 11.26
CA ALA A 281 -6.33 5.46 12.08
C ALA A 281 -5.23 6.17 11.27
N LEU A 282 -5.11 7.48 11.48
CA LEU A 282 -4.07 8.34 10.92
C LEU A 282 -3.11 8.77 12.03
N MET A 283 -1.80 8.65 11.77
CA MET A 283 -0.74 8.95 12.72
C MET A 283 0.32 9.88 12.12
N ASP A 284 0.82 10.79 12.95
CA ASP A 284 1.94 11.67 12.70
C ASP A 284 3.22 10.82 12.69
N LEU A 285 3.90 10.84 11.55
CA LEU A 285 5.12 10.08 11.27
C LEU A 285 6.36 10.97 11.23
N SER A 286 6.30 12.15 11.85
CA SER A 286 7.42 13.09 11.88
C SER A 286 8.61 12.58 12.70
N ASP A 287 8.38 11.67 13.65
CA ASP A 287 9.39 10.74 14.15
C ASP A 287 9.03 9.34 13.65
N PRO A 288 9.73 8.83 12.63
CA PRO A 288 9.35 7.56 11.99
C PRO A 288 9.72 6.32 12.83
N ALA A 289 10.48 6.47 13.93
CA ALA A 289 10.65 5.40 14.91
C ALA A 289 9.54 5.38 15.98
N ASN A 290 8.84 6.50 16.17
CA ASN A 290 7.82 6.67 17.23
C ASN A 290 6.54 7.36 16.68
N PRO A 291 5.69 6.66 15.89
CA PRO A 291 4.48 7.24 15.33
C PRO A 291 3.51 7.72 16.41
N ARG A 292 2.88 8.87 16.19
CA ARG A 292 2.01 9.53 17.17
C ARG A 292 0.58 9.67 16.68
N ARG A 293 -0.39 9.44 17.57
CA ARG A 293 -1.81 9.58 17.23
C ARG A 293 -2.15 11.03 16.86
N ILE A 294 -2.85 11.22 15.75
CA ILE A 294 -3.43 12.52 15.38
C ILE A 294 -4.82 12.62 16.04
N PRO A 295 -5.10 13.64 16.87
CA PRO A 295 -6.45 13.87 17.39
C PRO A 295 -7.45 14.07 16.24
N GLY A 296 -8.55 13.31 16.25
CA GLY A 296 -9.52 13.26 15.15
C GLY A 296 -9.14 12.35 13.97
N GLY A 297 -7.90 11.82 13.94
CA GLY A 297 -7.41 10.93 12.88
C GLY A 297 -7.89 9.48 12.96
N SER A 298 -8.64 9.07 13.99
CA SER A 298 -9.36 7.80 13.98
C SER A 298 -10.85 8.01 13.74
N PHE A 299 -11.41 7.26 12.79
CA PHE A 299 -12.80 7.41 12.36
C PHE A 299 -13.38 6.07 11.88
N GLN A 300 -14.71 5.98 11.91
CA GLN A 300 -15.44 4.83 11.35
C GLN A 300 -15.80 5.04 9.88
N LEU A 301 -15.71 3.96 9.10
CA LEU A 301 -16.12 3.91 7.70
C LEU A 301 -17.64 3.96 7.59
N SER A 302 -18.14 4.80 6.67
CA SER A 302 -19.55 4.89 6.29
C SER A 302 -19.68 5.10 4.78
N ASP A 303 -20.82 4.71 4.20
CA ASP A 303 -21.15 5.00 2.80
C ASP A 303 -21.85 6.36 2.62
N GLY A 304 -21.82 7.22 3.63
CA GLY A 304 -22.49 8.53 3.63
C GLY A 304 -24.03 8.47 3.68
N THR A 305 -24.63 7.28 3.67
CA THR A 305 -26.08 7.11 3.84
C THR A 305 -26.47 6.98 5.32
N PHE A 306 -27.77 7.01 5.60
CA PHE A 306 -28.32 6.93 6.95
C PHE A 306 -29.34 5.78 7.05
N ASP A 307 -29.38 5.13 8.21
CA ASP A 307 -30.37 4.11 8.53
C ASP A 307 -31.76 4.72 8.86
N PHE A 308 -32.75 3.86 9.10
CA PHE A 308 -34.11 4.29 9.45
C PHE A 308 -34.21 5.07 10.77
N ALA A 309 -33.18 5.04 11.62
CA ALA A 309 -33.08 5.83 12.85
C ALA A 309 -32.29 7.13 12.66
N GLY A 310 -31.82 7.44 11.44
CA GLY A 310 -31.03 8.64 11.14
C GLY A 310 -29.57 8.54 11.56
N ARG A 311 -29.03 7.34 11.79
CA ARG A 311 -27.62 7.10 12.13
C ARG A 311 -26.82 6.82 10.85
N PRO A 312 -25.55 7.25 10.73
CA PRO A 312 -24.71 6.89 9.59
C PRO A 312 -24.66 5.37 9.39
N ARG A 313 -24.78 4.92 8.14
CA ARG A 313 -24.64 3.52 7.79
C ARG A 313 -23.15 3.17 7.78
N ILE A 314 -22.72 2.51 8.84
CA ILE A 314 -21.36 1.97 8.95
C ILE A 314 -21.20 0.82 7.95
N VAL A 315 -20.03 0.78 7.31
CA VAL A 315 -19.64 -0.24 6.33
C VAL A 315 -18.29 -0.83 6.70
N THR A 316 -18.05 -2.04 6.24
CA THR A 316 -16.81 -2.80 6.42
C THR A 316 -15.96 -2.72 5.15
N ALA A 317 -14.65 -2.79 5.31
CA ALA A 317 -13.69 -2.91 4.20
C ALA A 317 -12.72 -4.07 4.46
N TYR A 318 -12.26 -4.71 3.38
CA TYR A 318 -11.27 -5.78 3.46
C TYR A 318 -9.86 -5.21 3.38
N PHE A 319 -9.49 -4.61 2.26
CA PHE A 319 -8.29 -3.82 2.11
C PHE A 319 -8.59 -2.46 1.51
N SER A 320 -7.54 -1.62 1.44
CA SER A 320 -7.64 -0.24 1.02
C SER A 320 -6.30 0.28 0.51
N HIS A 321 -6.33 1.34 -0.29
CA HIS A 321 -5.17 1.97 -0.88
C HIS A 321 -5.20 3.48 -0.68
N VAL A 322 -4.03 4.11 -0.55
CA VAL A 322 -3.88 5.56 -0.31
C VAL A 322 -3.21 6.22 -1.51
N ASN A 323 -3.89 7.18 -2.13
CA ASN A 323 -3.39 7.90 -3.29
C ASN A 323 -4.03 9.29 -3.39
N GLY A 324 -3.24 10.34 -3.67
CA GLY A 324 -3.77 11.67 -3.99
C GLY A 324 -4.61 12.30 -2.88
N ASP A 325 -4.11 12.26 -1.63
CA ASP A 325 -4.81 12.75 -0.43
C ASP A 325 -6.17 12.06 -0.16
N ARG A 326 -6.33 10.83 -0.66
CA ARG A 326 -7.54 10.02 -0.48
C ARG A 326 -7.22 8.60 -0.05
N ILE A 327 -8.18 8.01 0.66
CA ILE A 327 -8.23 6.55 0.91
C ILE A 327 -9.35 5.95 0.08
N TYR A 328 -9.07 4.81 -0.53
CA TYR A 328 -9.99 4.03 -1.36
C TYR A 328 -10.20 2.66 -0.71
N TYR A 329 -11.44 2.37 -0.29
CA TYR A 329 -11.81 1.18 0.48
C TYR A 329 -12.59 0.19 -0.38
N ALA A 330 -12.10 -1.06 -0.50
CA ALA A 330 -12.86 -2.15 -1.08
C ALA A 330 -13.98 -2.54 -0.11
N ARG A 331 -15.24 -2.29 -0.48
CA ARG A 331 -16.41 -2.54 0.39
C ARG A 331 -16.59 -4.04 0.60
N HIS A 332 -16.61 -4.46 1.84
CA HIS A 332 -16.63 -5.87 2.24
C HIS A 332 -17.78 -6.13 3.22
N LEU A 333 -18.36 -7.33 3.15
CA LEU A 333 -19.59 -7.77 3.82
C LEU A 333 -20.83 -6.91 3.49
N LEU A 334 -21.92 -7.58 3.09
CA LEU A 334 -23.19 -6.99 2.65
C LEU A 334 -23.16 -6.26 1.29
N GLY A 335 -22.12 -6.48 0.48
CA GLY A 335 -22.02 -6.04 -0.92
C GLY A 335 -20.68 -5.38 -1.24
N GLY A 336 -20.24 -5.53 -2.50
CA GLY A 336 -18.97 -5.01 -3.00
C GLY A 336 -19.04 -3.58 -3.55
N GLY A 337 -17.91 -3.10 -4.06
CA GLY A 337 -17.73 -1.78 -4.63
C GLY A 337 -16.71 -0.96 -3.85
N LEU A 338 -16.87 0.36 -3.86
CA LEU A 338 -15.83 1.31 -3.44
C LEU A 338 -16.41 2.35 -2.48
N VAL A 339 -15.68 2.73 -1.44
CA VAL A 339 -15.90 3.94 -0.64
C VAL A 339 -14.64 4.78 -0.68
N THR A 340 -14.75 6.11 -0.74
CA THR A 340 -13.58 7.01 -0.70
C THR A 340 -13.74 8.13 0.33
N TYR A 341 -12.62 8.45 0.98
CA TYR A 341 -12.47 9.51 1.96
C TYR A 341 -11.30 10.42 1.58
N ASP A 342 -11.45 11.70 1.85
CA ASP A 342 -10.43 12.75 1.83
C ASP A 342 -9.65 12.73 3.16
N ILE A 343 -8.32 12.83 3.06
CA ILE A 343 -7.38 12.88 4.19
C ILE A 343 -6.32 14.00 4.03
N ASP A 344 -6.60 15.05 3.24
CA ASP A 344 -5.74 16.23 3.12
C ASP A 344 -5.54 16.91 4.49
N SER A 345 -6.58 16.87 5.34
CA SER A 345 -6.49 17.19 6.77
C SER A 345 -6.58 15.90 7.60
N PRO A 346 -5.45 15.31 8.07
CA PRO A 346 -5.47 14.04 8.80
C PRO A 346 -6.18 14.09 10.17
N SER A 347 -6.47 15.28 10.70
CA SER A 347 -7.28 15.46 11.91
C SER A 347 -8.79 15.57 11.64
N GLU A 348 -9.19 15.76 10.38
CA GLU A 348 -10.60 15.89 9.96
C GLU A 348 -10.95 15.06 8.69
N PRO A 349 -10.76 13.72 8.69
CA PRO A 349 -11.07 12.88 7.52
C PRO A 349 -12.53 12.99 7.08
N ARG A 350 -12.77 13.08 5.77
CA ARG A 350 -14.07 13.44 5.21
C ARG A 350 -14.53 12.47 4.12
N PHE A 351 -15.70 11.88 4.30
CA PHE A 351 -16.35 11.06 3.27
C PHE A 351 -16.54 11.87 1.97
N LEU A 352 -16.22 11.26 0.83
CA LEU A 352 -16.33 11.84 -0.50
C LEU A 352 -17.49 11.23 -1.31
N GLY A 353 -17.51 9.91 -1.44
CA GLY A 353 -18.46 9.20 -2.30
C GLY A 353 -18.34 7.68 -2.18
N PHE A 354 -19.29 6.98 -2.78
CA PHE A 354 -19.31 5.52 -2.83
C PHE A 354 -19.86 4.98 -4.15
N TYR A 355 -19.49 3.73 -4.46
CA TYR A 355 -20.02 2.91 -5.53
C TYR A 355 -20.52 1.59 -4.93
N ASP A 356 -21.73 1.18 -5.30
CA ASP A 356 -22.34 -0.09 -4.92
C ASP A 356 -22.41 -0.99 -6.15
N SER A 357 -21.76 -2.16 -6.11
CA SER A 357 -21.72 -3.06 -7.27
C SER A 357 -23.10 -3.69 -7.49
N ASP A 358 -23.57 -3.72 -8.74
CA ASP A 358 -24.86 -4.34 -9.10
C ASP A 358 -24.83 -5.89 -9.06
N TRP A 359 -23.66 -6.49 -8.81
CA TRP A 359 -23.48 -7.94 -8.76
C TRP A 359 -23.80 -8.51 -7.37
N ARG A 360 -24.76 -9.44 -7.33
CA ARG A 360 -25.33 -10.02 -6.09
C ARG A 360 -24.39 -10.92 -5.26
N GLY A 361 -23.13 -11.02 -5.64
CA GLY A 361 -22.09 -11.75 -4.91
C GLY A 361 -20.75 -11.01 -4.85
N ALA A 362 -20.72 -9.71 -5.17
CA ALA A 362 -19.52 -8.90 -5.03
C ALA A 362 -19.19 -8.72 -3.54
N ASN A 363 -17.92 -8.91 -3.19
CA ASN A 363 -17.39 -8.72 -1.85
C ASN A 363 -15.95 -8.22 -1.99
N GLY A 364 -15.60 -7.08 -1.41
CA GLY A 364 -14.35 -6.40 -1.72
C GLY A 364 -13.12 -7.12 -1.18
N GLY A 365 -12.09 -7.14 -2.04
CA GLY A 365 -10.70 -7.49 -1.77
C GLY A 365 -9.83 -6.24 -1.66
N TYR A 366 -9.04 -5.97 -2.71
CA TYR A 366 -8.06 -4.88 -2.78
C TYR A 366 -8.46 -3.77 -3.76
N VAL A 367 -7.80 -2.62 -3.66
CA VAL A 367 -7.95 -1.47 -4.56
C VAL A 367 -6.60 -1.01 -5.07
N PHE A 368 -6.50 -0.69 -6.36
CA PHE A 368 -5.36 0.00 -6.97
C PHE A 368 -5.85 1.23 -7.74
N VAL A 369 -4.99 2.22 -7.98
CA VAL A 369 -5.35 3.48 -8.65
C VAL A 369 -4.41 3.77 -9.84
N LYS A 370 -4.99 4.24 -10.95
CA LYS A 370 -4.26 4.81 -12.11
C LYS A 370 -5.05 5.98 -12.70
N GLY A 371 -4.49 7.18 -12.65
CA GLY A 371 -5.17 8.42 -12.99
C GLY A 371 -6.52 8.55 -12.27
N ASP A 372 -7.56 8.88 -13.03
CA ASP A 372 -8.94 8.95 -12.53
C ASP A 372 -9.66 7.57 -12.49
N ARG A 373 -8.94 6.47 -12.25
CA ARG A 373 -9.48 5.10 -12.22
C ARG A 373 -9.10 4.37 -10.94
N ALA A 374 -10.08 3.72 -10.32
CA ALA A 374 -9.87 2.72 -9.29
C ALA A 374 -10.15 1.32 -9.86
N PHE A 375 -9.29 0.36 -9.54
CA PHE A 375 -9.36 -1.03 -9.96
C PHE A 375 -9.58 -1.88 -8.71
N VAL A 376 -10.72 -2.58 -8.64
CA VAL A 376 -11.20 -3.21 -7.40
C VAL A 376 -11.49 -4.69 -7.63
N GLY A 377 -10.84 -5.55 -6.85
CA GLY A 377 -11.19 -6.97 -6.77
C GLY A 377 -12.40 -7.17 -5.87
N LEU A 378 -13.35 -7.99 -6.32
CA LEU A 378 -14.65 -8.18 -5.69
C LEU A 378 -15.04 -9.67 -5.61
N SER A 379 -14.10 -10.53 -5.22
CA SER A 379 -14.20 -12.00 -5.05
C SER A 379 -14.52 -12.82 -6.31
N LYS A 380 -15.58 -12.53 -7.07
CA LYS A 380 -15.92 -13.29 -8.31
C LYS A 380 -15.86 -12.45 -9.57
N ILE A 381 -15.64 -11.15 -9.40
CA ILE A 381 -15.54 -10.17 -10.48
C ILE A 381 -14.46 -9.16 -10.11
N GLY A 382 -13.91 -8.49 -11.12
CA GLY A 382 -13.09 -7.31 -10.95
C GLY A 382 -13.75 -6.13 -11.64
N GLU A 383 -13.75 -4.94 -11.04
CA GLU A 383 -14.40 -3.75 -11.60
C GLU A 383 -13.45 -2.56 -11.70
N VAL A 384 -13.50 -1.87 -12.85
CA VAL A 384 -12.81 -0.59 -13.07
C VAL A 384 -13.84 0.53 -12.88
N ILE A 385 -13.53 1.48 -12.03
CA ILE A 385 -14.43 2.55 -11.56
C ILE A 385 -13.80 3.91 -11.88
N ASP A 386 -14.56 4.78 -12.54
CA ASP A 386 -14.24 6.19 -12.72
C ASP A 386 -14.35 6.92 -11.37
N ILE A 387 -13.26 7.58 -10.97
CA ILE A 387 -13.11 8.34 -9.72
C ILE A 387 -12.78 9.83 -9.97
N SER A 388 -12.92 10.32 -11.21
CA SER A 388 -12.64 11.71 -11.60
C SER A 388 -13.50 12.73 -10.84
N ASP A 389 -14.80 12.46 -10.70
CA ASP A 389 -15.67 13.12 -9.73
C ASP A 389 -15.73 12.26 -8.45
N PRO A 390 -15.07 12.67 -7.35
CA PRO A 390 -15.05 11.89 -6.11
C PRO A 390 -16.43 11.78 -5.44
N THR A 391 -17.44 12.52 -5.91
CA THR A 391 -18.83 12.44 -5.44
C THR A 391 -19.74 11.59 -6.33
N THR A 392 -19.29 11.23 -7.54
CA THR A 392 -20.09 10.50 -8.55
C THR A 392 -19.28 9.35 -9.17
N LEU A 393 -19.10 8.28 -8.42
CA LEU A 393 -18.32 7.11 -8.85
C LEU A 393 -19.12 6.24 -9.85
N THR A 394 -18.51 5.80 -10.96
CA THR A 394 -19.22 4.98 -11.96
C THR A 394 -18.37 3.84 -12.53
N ARG A 395 -18.94 2.64 -12.67
CA ARG A 395 -18.25 1.51 -13.30
C ARG A 395 -18.04 1.72 -14.79
N MET A 396 -16.80 1.61 -15.23
CA MET A 396 -16.38 1.63 -16.64
C MET A 396 -16.26 0.22 -17.24
N GLY A 397 -15.79 -0.76 -16.46
CA GLY A 397 -15.54 -2.11 -16.93
C GLY A 397 -15.73 -3.16 -15.84
N ARG A 398 -15.94 -4.41 -16.25
CA ARG A 398 -15.96 -5.60 -15.40
C ARG A 398 -15.25 -6.74 -16.11
N LEU A 399 -14.45 -7.52 -15.37
CA LEU A 399 -13.97 -8.85 -15.76
C LEU A 399 -14.46 -9.89 -14.74
N GLU A 400 -14.46 -11.16 -15.12
CA GLU A 400 -14.85 -12.28 -14.26
C GLU A 400 -13.73 -13.33 -14.31
N MET A 401 -13.37 -13.90 -13.16
CA MET A 401 -12.43 -15.01 -13.02
C MET A 401 -13.02 -16.07 -12.08
N THR A 402 -12.54 -17.31 -12.18
CA THR A 402 -12.88 -18.36 -11.22
C THR A 402 -11.83 -18.34 -10.10
N GLY A 403 -12.28 -18.59 -8.87
CA GLY A 403 -11.50 -18.37 -7.65
C GLY A 403 -11.89 -17.08 -6.93
N ASP A 404 -11.18 -16.69 -5.88
CA ASP A 404 -11.31 -15.39 -5.20
C ASP A 404 -10.44 -14.33 -5.88
N LEU A 405 -11.06 -13.54 -6.76
CA LEU A 405 -10.44 -12.47 -7.52
C LEU A 405 -10.38 -11.20 -6.66
N ASP A 406 -9.23 -11.03 -6.02
CA ASP A 406 -9.05 -10.00 -5.00
C ASP A 406 -8.23 -8.80 -5.48
N THR A 407 -7.40 -8.95 -6.54
CA THR A 407 -6.57 -7.84 -7.06
C THR A 407 -6.68 -7.59 -8.56
N LEU A 408 -6.55 -6.32 -8.93
CA LEU A 408 -6.48 -5.82 -10.29
C LEU A 408 -5.39 -4.74 -10.35
N VAL A 409 -4.16 -5.11 -10.67
CA VAL A 409 -3.04 -4.16 -10.72
C VAL A 409 -2.94 -3.56 -12.13
N PRO A 410 -3.09 -2.23 -12.30
CA PRO A 410 -3.01 -1.59 -13.61
C PRO A 410 -1.56 -1.34 -14.04
N MET A 411 -1.21 -1.76 -15.26
CA MET A 411 0.10 -1.54 -15.89
C MET A 411 -0.11 -0.91 -17.27
N GLY A 412 -0.06 0.42 -17.34
CA GLY A 412 -0.43 1.16 -18.56
C GLY A 412 -1.85 0.81 -19.02
N ASN A 413 -1.96 0.24 -20.23
CA ASN A 413 -3.23 -0.15 -20.86
C ASN A 413 -3.70 -1.60 -20.56
N VAL A 414 -2.97 -2.38 -19.75
CA VAL A 414 -3.38 -3.71 -19.27
C VAL A 414 -3.60 -3.76 -17.75
N ILE A 415 -4.36 -4.74 -17.30
CA ILE A 415 -4.54 -5.12 -15.89
C ILE A 415 -3.92 -6.50 -15.72
N VAL A 416 -3.12 -6.69 -14.67
CA VAL A 416 -2.83 -8.03 -14.12
C VAL A 416 -3.84 -8.29 -13.02
N ALA A 417 -4.78 -9.19 -13.29
CA ALA A 417 -5.82 -9.59 -12.36
C ALA A 417 -5.40 -10.90 -11.68
N SER A 418 -5.40 -10.94 -10.35
CA SER A 418 -4.89 -12.09 -9.59
C SER A 418 -5.92 -12.65 -8.61
N VAL A 419 -5.89 -13.98 -8.49
CA VAL A 419 -6.72 -14.80 -7.64
C VAL A 419 -5.86 -15.45 -6.57
N ASP A 420 -6.31 -15.37 -5.32
CA ASP A 420 -5.61 -15.94 -4.16
C ASP A 420 -6.19 -17.27 -3.66
N ASP A 421 -7.47 -17.58 -3.83
CA ASP A 421 -8.02 -18.93 -3.56
C ASP A 421 -8.88 -19.50 -4.71
N ASP A 422 -9.04 -20.83 -4.78
CA ASP A 422 -9.92 -21.55 -5.73
C ASP A 422 -9.67 -21.24 -7.24
N ALA A 423 -8.44 -20.84 -7.61
CA ALA A 423 -8.04 -20.54 -8.98
C ALA A 423 -8.22 -21.71 -9.97
N VAL A 424 -8.31 -21.40 -11.27
CA VAL A 424 -8.10 -22.42 -12.32
C VAL A 424 -6.58 -22.67 -12.42
N PRO A 425 -6.11 -23.94 -12.45
CA PRO A 425 -4.68 -24.21 -12.48
C PRO A 425 -3.95 -23.61 -13.69
N GLY A 426 -2.87 -22.88 -13.44
CA GLY A 426 -2.12 -22.10 -14.43
C GLY A 426 -2.80 -20.80 -14.87
N GLU A 427 -3.77 -20.30 -14.09
CA GLU A 427 -4.57 -19.11 -14.40
C GLU A 427 -4.82 -18.20 -13.17
N ALA A 428 -4.04 -18.35 -12.08
CA ALA A 428 -4.16 -17.50 -10.88
C ALA A 428 -3.95 -16.01 -11.17
N SER A 429 -2.89 -15.65 -11.89
CA SER A 429 -2.72 -14.28 -12.43
C SER A 429 -2.89 -14.26 -13.93
N ARG A 430 -3.69 -13.31 -14.44
CA ARG A 430 -4.01 -13.18 -15.86
C ARG A 430 -3.95 -11.75 -16.34
N VAL A 431 -3.56 -11.58 -17.60
CA VAL A 431 -3.37 -10.27 -18.22
C VAL A 431 -4.55 -9.93 -19.11
N TYR A 432 -5.17 -8.78 -18.87
CA TYR A 432 -6.35 -8.27 -19.57
C TYR A 432 -6.08 -6.86 -20.14
N PRO A 433 -6.20 -6.64 -21.45
CA PRO A 433 -6.28 -5.30 -22.02
C PRO A 433 -7.51 -4.54 -21.47
N TRP A 434 -7.33 -3.42 -20.79
CA TRP A 434 -8.44 -2.61 -20.27
C TRP A 434 -8.66 -1.32 -21.08
N GLU A 435 -7.64 -0.84 -21.76
CA GLU A 435 -7.69 0.17 -22.83
C GLU A 435 -7.08 -0.38 -24.13
N THR A 436 -7.44 0.23 -25.26
CA THR A 436 -7.07 -0.23 -26.60
C THR A 436 -5.86 0.49 -27.19
N GLU A 437 -5.68 1.75 -26.85
CA GLU A 437 -4.48 2.53 -27.19
C GLU A 437 -3.36 2.31 -26.17
N LEU A 438 -2.14 2.73 -26.51
CA LEU A 438 -1.05 2.78 -25.52
C LEU A 438 -1.28 3.89 -24.52
N ASP A 439 -0.80 3.65 -23.31
CA ASP A 439 -0.56 4.73 -22.39
C ASP A 439 0.59 5.62 -22.90
N THR A 440 0.41 6.94 -22.78
CA THR A 440 1.34 7.97 -23.24
C THR A 440 1.39 9.18 -22.31
N GLU A 441 0.63 9.15 -21.21
CA GLU A 441 0.76 10.13 -20.13
C GLU A 441 1.83 9.61 -19.15
N GLY A 442 2.63 10.51 -18.58
CA GLY A 442 3.59 10.15 -17.56
C GLY A 442 3.12 10.58 -16.17
N PRO A 443 3.68 10.00 -15.11
CA PRO A 443 3.12 10.06 -13.77
C PRO A 443 3.17 11.48 -13.22
N ARG A 444 2.14 11.88 -12.48
CA ARG A 444 2.00 13.22 -11.89
C ARG A 444 1.88 13.11 -10.38
N VAL A 445 2.70 13.89 -9.68
CA VAL A 445 2.59 14.03 -8.22
C VAL A 445 1.20 14.59 -7.88
N ASN A 446 0.43 13.83 -7.09
CA ASN A 446 -0.93 14.18 -6.68
C ASN A 446 -1.11 14.27 -5.15
N MET A 447 -0.07 13.92 -4.37
CA MET A 447 0.02 14.09 -2.92
C MET A 447 1.45 14.46 -2.53
N VAL A 448 1.63 15.27 -1.48
CA VAL A 448 2.94 15.49 -0.86
C VAL A 448 2.84 15.58 0.67
N ARG A 449 3.82 15.02 1.38
CA ARG A 449 3.99 15.14 2.83
C ARG A 449 5.46 15.43 3.17
N PRO A 450 5.78 16.49 3.94
CA PRO A 450 4.88 17.55 4.42
C PRO A 450 4.20 18.33 3.27
N HIS A 451 3.05 18.97 3.55
CA HIS A 451 2.36 19.81 2.55
C HIS A 451 3.24 21.01 2.14
N ASP A 452 3.07 21.54 0.92
CA ASP A 452 3.77 22.75 0.51
C ASP A 452 3.45 23.94 1.43
N GLY A 453 4.49 24.67 1.82
CA GLY A 453 4.43 25.77 2.78
C GLY A 453 4.45 25.37 4.25
N THR A 454 4.52 24.07 4.61
CA THR A 454 4.54 23.64 6.01
C THR A 454 5.73 24.24 6.77
N THR A 455 5.50 24.73 8.00
CA THR A 455 6.54 25.25 8.90
C THR A 455 6.56 24.48 10.22
N GLY A 456 7.69 24.49 10.91
CA GLY A 456 7.85 23.71 12.14
C GLY A 456 8.05 22.20 11.89
N VAL A 457 8.46 21.83 10.68
CA VAL A 457 8.77 20.43 10.33
C VAL A 457 9.92 19.92 11.20
N THR A 458 9.83 18.69 11.67
CA THR A 458 10.78 18.12 12.63
C THR A 458 12.10 17.79 11.94
N LEU A 459 13.21 17.77 12.67
CA LEU A 459 14.52 17.55 12.05
C LEU A 459 14.72 16.11 11.53
N GLY A 460 13.96 15.15 12.05
CA GLY A 460 13.94 13.76 11.56
C GLY A 460 12.90 13.49 10.47
N SER A 461 12.13 14.49 10.05
CA SER A 461 11.04 14.32 9.09
C SER A 461 11.53 13.86 7.72
N ARG A 462 10.81 12.89 7.16
CA ARG A 462 10.98 12.39 5.80
C ARG A 462 10.02 13.09 4.85
N VAL A 463 10.32 13.03 3.55
CA VAL A 463 9.48 13.62 2.52
C VAL A 463 8.94 12.52 1.63
N GLY A 464 7.63 12.51 1.37
CA GLY A 464 7.00 11.52 0.51
C GLY A 464 5.96 12.14 -0.42
N VAL A 465 5.68 11.45 -1.51
CA VAL A 465 4.66 11.77 -2.50
C VAL A 465 3.88 10.52 -2.89
N THR A 466 2.69 10.72 -3.46
CA THR A 466 2.13 9.75 -4.41
C THR A 466 2.08 10.35 -5.79
N PHE A 467 2.28 9.50 -6.79
CA PHE A 467 1.93 9.72 -8.17
C PHE A 467 0.52 9.21 -8.42
N ASP A 468 -0.16 9.72 -9.45
CA ASP A 468 -1.49 9.25 -9.84
C ASP A 468 -1.50 7.85 -10.46
N GLU A 469 -0.34 7.19 -10.63
CA GLU A 469 -0.22 5.84 -11.17
C GLU A 469 1.01 5.09 -10.66
N PRO A 470 1.09 3.75 -10.83
CA PRO A 470 2.27 2.96 -10.50
C PRO A 470 3.50 3.38 -11.31
N ILE A 471 4.65 3.46 -10.65
CA ILE A 471 5.93 3.87 -11.25
C ILE A 471 6.93 2.71 -11.36
N ASP A 472 7.94 2.85 -12.22
CA ASP A 472 9.14 2.03 -12.13
C ASP A 472 10.14 2.70 -11.18
N PHE A 473 10.36 2.05 -10.03
CA PHE A 473 11.24 2.57 -8.98
C PHE A 473 12.72 2.67 -9.41
N ALA A 474 13.16 2.00 -10.49
CA ALA A 474 14.51 2.19 -11.03
C ALA A 474 14.77 3.64 -11.49
N SER A 475 13.72 4.42 -11.78
CA SER A 475 13.84 5.85 -12.09
C SER A 475 13.98 6.76 -10.87
N VAL A 476 13.91 6.25 -9.63
CA VAL A 476 13.92 7.06 -8.39
C VAL A 476 15.33 7.17 -7.81
N PHE A 477 15.93 8.36 -7.92
CA PHE A 477 17.29 8.65 -7.44
C PHE A 477 17.51 10.17 -7.27
N ALA A 478 18.73 10.57 -6.90
CA ALA A 478 19.11 11.97 -6.68
C ALA A 478 18.87 12.93 -7.86
N GLY A 479 18.74 12.45 -9.09
CA GLY A 479 18.39 13.28 -10.26
C GLY A 479 16.87 13.52 -10.41
N SER A 480 16.03 12.60 -9.93
CA SER A 480 14.59 12.54 -10.23
C SER A 480 13.66 12.81 -9.03
N PHE A 481 14.10 12.53 -7.81
CA PHE A 481 13.33 12.80 -6.60
C PHE A 481 14.29 13.27 -5.50
N HIS A 482 14.40 14.57 -5.27
CA HIS A 482 15.43 15.10 -4.38
C HIS A 482 15.01 16.32 -3.57
N LEU A 483 15.67 16.47 -2.42
CA LEU A 483 15.51 17.60 -1.50
C LEU A 483 16.69 18.56 -1.62
N LEU A 484 16.42 19.86 -1.75
CA LEU A 484 17.43 20.94 -1.79
C LEU A 484 17.31 21.83 -0.56
N GLU A 485 18.44 22.15 0.08
CA GLU A 485 18.54 23.24 1.06
C GLU A 485 18.47 24.60 0.35
N LEU A 486 17.67 25.54 0.86
CA LEU A 486 17.51 26.87 0.30
C LEU A 486 18.10 27.96 1.22
N ASP A 487 18.68 28.98 0.59
CA ASP A 487 19.10 30.20 1.26
C ASP A 487 17.93 31.14 1.57
N ALA A 488 18.23 32.29 2.18
CA ALA A 488 17.23 33.31 2.52
C ALA A 488 16.61 34.02 1.28
N ALA A 489 17.19 33.88 0.09
CA ALA A 489 16.60 34.35 -1.17
C ALA A 489 15.69 33.29 -1.82
N GLY A 490 15.80 32.02 -1.40
CA GLY A 490 15.07 30.87 -1.95
C GLY A 490 15.83 30.14 -3.06
N GLU A 491 17.13 30.37 -3.19
CA GLU A 491 18.04 29.70 -4.13
C GLU A 491 18.71 28.48 -3.46
N PRO A 492 19.04 27.41 -4.20
CA PRO A 492 19.73 26.25 -3.63
C PRO A 492 21.12 26.60 -3.07
N VAL A 493 21.41 26.15 -1.84
CA VAL A 493 22.72 26.32 -1.19
C VAL A 493 23.79 25.40 -1.81
N GLY A 494 23.37 24.23 -2.30
CA GLY A 494 24.20 23.24 -2.97
C GLY A 494 23.35 22.27 -3.79
N GLY A 495 23.84 21.05 -4.00
CA GLY A 495 23.08 19.99 -4.67
C GLY A 495 22.06 19.29 -3.76
N PRO A 496 21.47 18.18 -4.25
CA PRO A 496 20.63 17.28 -3.46
C PRO A 496 21.26 16.92 -2.11
N LEU A 497 20.43 16.83 -1.07
CA LEU A 497 20.84 16.20 0.18
C LEU A 497 21.08 14.70 -0.07
N PRO A 498 22.12 14.08 0.52
CA PRO A 498 22.27 12.63 0.55
C PRO A 498 21.16 12.00 1.43
N GLY A 499 20.76 10.79 1.08
CA GLY A 499 19.69 10.05 1.75
C GLY A 499 19.35 8.75 1.04
N HIS A 500 18.25 8.15 1.48
CA HIS A 500 17.74 6.87 0.99
C HIS A 500 16.38 7.06 0.32
N TRP A 501 16.12 6.25 -0.71
CA TRP A 501 14.85 6.22 -1.41
C TRP A 501 14.15 4.89 -1.15
N SER A 502 12.82 4.95 -1.01
CA SER A 502 11.96 3.77 -1.07
C SER A 502 10.65 4.10 -1.76
N GLY A 503 9.98 3.07 -2.26
CA GLY A 503 8.72 3.21 -2.97
C GLY A 503 7.89 1.94 -2.93
N GLN A 504 6.62 2.11 -3.27
CA GLN A 504 5.64 1.04 -3.39
C GLN A 504 4.49 1.54 -4.26
N GLU A 505 4.15 0.79 -5.31
CA GLU A 505 3.11 1.16 -6.28
C GLU A 505 3.35 2.56 -6.87
N GLY A 506 2.52 3.56 -6.54
CA GLY A 506 2.70 4.96 -6.94
C GLY A 506 3.32 5.85 -5.85
N ALA A 507 3.67 5.32 -4.68
CA ALA A 507 4.21 6.09 -3.56
C ALA A 507 5.74 6.09 -3.55
N VAL A 508 6.35 7.23 -3.24
CA VAL A 508 7.81 7.41 -3.11
C VAL A 508 8.13 8.20 -1.86
N ASN A 509 9.19 7.79 -1.15
CA ASN A 509 9.75 8.47 0.00
C ASN A 509 11.24 8.75 -0.17
N PHE A 510 11.69 9.86 0.43
CA PHE A 510 13.10 10.20 0.65
C PHE A 510 13.36 10.42 2.14
N ALA A 511 14.35 9.71 2.66
CA ALA A 511 14.86 9.88 4.01
C ALA A 511 16.26 10.51 3.98
N PRO A 512 16.45 11.71 4.53
CA PRO A 512 17.78 12.32 4.67
C PRO A 512 18.75 11.41 5.43
N ALA A 513 20.02 11.36 5.00
CA ALA A 513 21.06 10.52 5.63
C ALA A 513 21.47 10.97 7.04
N ALA A 514 21.08 12.19 7.44
CA ALA A 514 21.27 12.77 8.77
C ALA A 514 20.17 13.80 9.04
N PRO A 515 19.96 14.25 10.29
CA PRO A 515 18.91 15.22 10.62
C PRO A 515 19.00 16.50 9.80
N LEU A 516 17.84 17.05 9.43
CA LEU A 516 17.73 18.34 8.76
C LEU A 516 18.23 19.48 9.67
N LYS A 517 18.73 20.57 9.07
CA LYS A 517 19.17 21.76 9.82
C LYS A 517 17.97 22.48 10.45
N PRO A 518 18.11 23.06 11.65
CA PRO A 518 17.03 23.82 12.29
C PRO A 518 16.73 25.13 11.56
N ALA A 519 15.49 25.61 11.65
CA ALA A 519 15.00 26.87 11.08
C ALA A 519 15.36 27.08 9.59
N THR A 520 15.50 25.99 8.83
CA THR A 520 16.03 25.96 7.48
C THR A 520 14.92 25.64 6.48
N ARG A 521 14.94 26.30 5.32
CA ARG A 521 13.95 26.07 4.26
C ARG A 521 14.47 25.04 3.28
N TYR A 522 13.62 24.09 2.92
CA TYR A 522 13.92 23.06 1.94
C TYR A 522 12.94 23.08 0.75
N ARG A 523 13.36 22.53 -0.39
CA ARG A 523 12.52 22.32 -1.57
C ARG A 523 12.66 20.88 -2.08
N LEU A 524 11.56 20.13 -2.06
CA LEU A 524 11.42 18.89 -2.82
C LEU A 524 11.29 19.24 -4.30
N VAL A 525 11.96 18.48 -5.16
CA VAL A 525 11.91 18.61 -6.62
C VAL A 525 11.68 17.25 -7.25
N VAL A 526 10.71 17.20 -8.17
CA VAL A 526 10.54 16.14 -9.17
C VAL A 526 10.62 16.83 -10.54
N PRO A 527 11.75 16.76 -11.25
CA PRO A 527 11.91 17.44 -12.53
C PRO A 527 11.13 16.71 -13.63
N ALA A 528 10.84 17.42 -14.72
CA ALA A 528 10.37 16.76 -15.93
C ALA A 528 11.47 15.84 -16.49
N GLY A 529 11.09 14.66 -17.00
CA GLY A 529 12.03 13.61 -17.38
C GLY A 529 12.58 12.75 -16.23
N GLY A 530 12.18 13.01 -14.97
CA GLY A 530 12.78 12.40 -13.79
C GLY A 530 12.28 10.98 -13.45
N VAL A 531 10.98 10.86 -13.16
CA VAL A 531 10.36 9.59 -12.74
C VAL A 531 9.55 9.04 -13.91
N ILE A 532 9.52 7.71 -14.09
CA ILE A 532 8.76 7.04 -15.15
C ILE A 532 7.63 6.17 -14.58
N ASP A 533 6.52 6.05 -15.29
CA ASP A 533 5.46 5.10 -14.96
C ASP A 533 5.90 3.63 -15.20
N ALA A 534 4.99 2.70 -14.94
CA ALA A 534 5.15 1.27 -15.24
C ALA A 534 5.48 0.91 -16.71
N VAL A 535 5.24 1.79 -17.70
CA VAL A 535 5.51 1.51 -19.14
C VAL A 535 6.67 2.33 -19.73
N GLY A 536 7.22 3.27 -18.97
CA GLY A 536 8.35 4.12 -19.33
C GLY A 536 8.01 5.54 -19.77
N ASN A 537 6.78 6.03 -19.57
CA ASN A 537 6.44 7.44 -19.80
C ASN A 537 7.00 8.30 -18.67
N PRO A 538 7.82 9.33 -18.95
CA PRO A 538 8.40 10.18 -17.91
C PRO A 538 7.45 11.30 -17.46
N THR A 539 7.60 11.74 -16.20
CA THR A 539 7.01 12.96 -15.65
C THR A 539 7.11 14.12 -16.65
N ALA A 540 5.98 14.57 -17.20
CA ALA A 540 5.98 15.60 -18.25
C ALA A 540 6.07 17.04 -17.69
N THR A 541 5.50 17.27 -16.50
CA THR A 541 5.50 18.58 -15.82
C THR A 541 6.31 18.46 -14.54
N PRO A 542 7.26 19.37 -14.26
CA PRO A 542 8.02 19.33 -13.01
C PRO A 542 7.12 19.70 -11.82
N PHE A 543 7.30 19.01 -10.71
CA PHE A 543 6.67 19.30 -9.42
C PHE A 543 7.71 19.85 -8.43
N SER A 544 7.28 20.75 -7.54
CA SER A 544 8.09 21.16 -6.40
C SER A 544 7.22 21.58 -5.22
N ALA A 545 7.62 21.19 -4.01
CA ALA A 545 7.03 21.64 -2.75
C ALA A 545 8.13 22.18 -1.84
N THR A 546 7.80 23.08 -0.92
CA THR A 546 8.73 23.65 0.05
C THR A 546 8.21 23.49 1.48
N PHE A 547 9.13 23.35 2.43
CA PHE A 547 8.79 23.41 3.85
C PHE A 547 9.93 24.07 4.64
N THR A 548 9.68 24.40 5.91
CA THR A 548 10.66 24.98 6.83
C THR A 548 10.70 24.20 8.12
N THR A 549 11.90 23.80 8.54
CA THR A 549 12.10 23.05 9.79
C THR A 549 11.88 23.91 11.03
N VAL A 550 11.61 23.25 12.15
CA VAL A 550 11.52 23.87 13.48
C VAL A 550 12.87 24.48 13.89
N ALA A 551 12.82 25.54 14.71
CA ALA A 551 14.01 26.08 15.35
C ALA A 551 14.36 25.26 16.61
N CYS A 552 15.65 25.12 16.90
CA CYS A 552 16.12 24.62 18.19
C CYS A 552 16.64 25.80 19.02
N GLU A 553 16.26 25.85 20.30
CA GLU A 553 16.63 26.90 21.26
C GLU A 553 17.86 26.53 22.12
#